data_AF-A0A0C3I3B0-F1
#
_entry.id   AF-A0A0C3I3B0-F1
#
_cell.length_a   1.000
_cell.length_b   1.000
_cell.length_c   1.000
_cell.angle_alpha   90.00
_cell.angle_beta   90.00
_cell.angle_gamma   90.00
#
_symmetry.space_group_name_H-M   'P 1'
#
loop_
_entity.id
_entity.type
_entity.pdbx_description
1 polymer ?
#
loop_
_entity_poly.entity_id
_entity_poly.type
_entity_poly.pdbx_seq_one_letter_code
_entity_poly.pdbx_strand_id
1 'polypeptide(L)'
;MLFSQRLILQPRLELNASANDVPDFGVGQGINDLQLGIRLRYEFEREIAPYIGFRWQRQFGATADYTLQEGNSTEFMEVILGIRVWF
;
A
#
# COMPACT_ATOMS: atom_id res chain seq x y z
N MET A 1 -22.75 -24.71 16.53
CA MET A 1 -22.66 -24.29 15.13
C MET A 1 -21.67 -23.14 15.05
N LEU A 2 -20.50 -23.34 14.46
CA LEU A 2 -19.49 -22.28 14.28
C LEU A 2 -19.71 -21.64 12.92
N PHE A 3 -20.20 -20.41 12.90
CA PHE A 3 -20.27 -19.58 11.70
C PHE A 3 -18.84 -19.18 11.35
N SER A 4 -18.17 -19.97 10.50
CA SER A 4 -16.73 -19.76 10.23
C SER A 4 -16.53 -18.42 9.55
N GLN A 5 -15.89 -17.47 10.24
CA GLN A 5 -15.51 -16.18 9.68
C GLN A 5 -14.41 -16.40 8.63
N ARG A 6 -14.81 -16.66 7.37
CA ARG A 6 -13.94 -16.84 6.19
C ARG A 6 -13.46 -15.51 5.60
N LEU A 7 -13.94 -14.39 6.12
CA LEU A 7 -13.62 -13.05 5.64
C LEU A 7 -12.61 -12.39 6.57
N ILE A 8 -11.48 -11.99 6.02
CA ILE A 8 -10.36 -11.41 6.75
C ILE A 8 -10.08 -10.02 6.19
N LEU A 9 -10.25 -9.00 7.02
CA LEU A 9 -9.93 -7.62 6.70
C LEU A 9 -8.54 -7.27 7.23
N GLN A 10 -7.71 -6.69 6.38
CA GLN A 10 -6.33 -6.32 6.69
C GLN A 10 -6.13 -4.84 6.39
N PRO A 11 -6.33 -3.95 7.37
CA PRO A 11 -5.92 -2.56 7.24
C PRO A 11 -4.40 -2.43 7.31
N ARG A 12 -3.84 -1.50 6.55
CA ARG A 12 -2.41 -1.14 6.57
C ARG A 12 -2.27 0.37 6.59
N LEU A 13 -1.36 0.85 7.43
CA LEU A 13 -0.89 2.23 7.44
C LEU A 13 0.62 2.17 7.45
N GLU A 14 1.25 2.92 6.55
CA GLU A 14 2.70 3.03 6.45
C GLU A 14 3.06 4.50 6.35
N LEU A 15 4.04 4.93 7.14
CA LEU A 15 4.55 6.30 7.13
C LEU A 15 6.07 6.19 6.99
N ASN A 16 6.59 6.81 5.95
CA ASN A 16 8.02 6.76 5.63
C ASN A 16 8.67 8.11 5.90
N ALA A 17 9.87 8.09 6.46
CA ALA A 17 10.65 9.30 6.72
C ALA A 17 12.14 9.02 6.62
N SER A 18 12.88 10.04 6.16
CA SER A 18 14.33 9.98 5.94
C SER A 18 15.04 11.10 6.69
N ALA A 19 16.14 10.77 7.35
CA ALA A 19 16.95 11.74 8.08
C ALA A 19 17.85 12.59 7.16
N ASN A 20 18.14 12.08 5.97
CA ASN A 20 18.99 12.70 4.98
C ASN A 20 18.27 12.76 3.63
N ASP A 21 18.71 13.70 2.81
CA ASP A 21 18.29 13.81 1.43
C ASP A 21 19.07 12.81 0.57
N VAL A 22 18.36 12.09 -0.30
CA VAL A 22 18.93 11.12 -1.24
C VAL A 22 18.32 11.33 -2.63
N PRO A 23 18.71 12.42 -3.33
CA PRO A 23 18.08 12.82 -4.59
C PRO A 23 18.17 11.76 -5.70
N ASP A 24 19.24 10.95 -5.70
CA ASP A 24 19.43 9.86 -6.67
C ASP A 24 18.31 8.80 -6.63
N PHE A 25 17.55 8.72 -5.52
CA PHE A 25 16.39 7.84 -5.36
C PHE A 25 15.07 8.62 -5.27
N GLY A 26 15.08 9.93 -5.51
CA GLY A 26 13.90 10.79 -5.37
C GLY A 26 13.38 10.91 -3.93
N VAL A 27 14.21 10.61 -2.93
CA VAL A 27 13.81 10.63 -1.51
C VAL A 27 14.38 11.86 -0.83
N GLY A 28 13.49 12.76 -0.41
CA GLY A 28 13.86 13.96 0.34
C GLY A 28 14.11 13.71 1.83
N GLN A 29 14.68 14.69 2.51
CA GLN A 29 14.73 14.70 3.98
C GLN A 29 13.33 14.97 4.58
N GLY A 30 13.02 14.35 5.72
CA GLY A 30 11.77 14.52 6.46
C GLY A 30 10.78 13.40 6.22
N ILE A 31 9.49 13.68 6.41
CA ILE A 31 8.42 12.73 6.09
C ILE A 31 8.29 12.65 4.57
N ASN A 32 8.43 11.45 4.02
CA ASN A 32 8.49 11.22 2.59
C ASN A 32 7.12 10.91 2.00
N ASP A 33 6.37 10.01 2.64
CA ASP A 33 5.06 9.59 2.16
C ASP A 33 4.22 8.93 3.27
N LEU A 34 2.92 8.92 3.03
CA LEU A 34 1.91 8.17 3.77
C LEU A 34 1.24 7.20 2.81
N GLN A 35 1.19 5.93 3.19
CA GLN A 35 0.40 4.92 2.51
C GLN A 35 -0.71 4.40 3.41
N LEU A 36 -1.91 4.36 2.86
CA LEU A 36 -3.08 3.74 3.45
C LEU A 36 -3.50 2.56 2.57
N GLY A 37 -3.70 1.41 3.18
CA GLY A 37 -4.08 0.19 2.50
C GLY A 37 -5.21 -0.51 3.21
N ILE A 38 -6.09 -1.12 2.43
CA ILE A 38 -7.08 -2.05 2.95
C ILE A 38 -7.14 -3.26 2.03
N ARG A 39 -7.06 -4.46 2.60
CA ARG A 39 -7.18 -5.70 1.85
C ARG A 39 -8.25 -6.58 2.46
N LEU A 40 -9.15 -7.04 1.63
CA LEU A 40 -10.17 -8.01 1.96
C LEU A 40 -9.77 -9.35 1.36
N ARG A 41 -9.63 -10.36 2.21
CA ARG A 41 -9.35 -11.73 1.81
C ARG A 41 -10.52 -12.61 2.18
N TYR A 42 -10.95 -13.46 1.26
CA TYR A 42 -11.99 -14.44 1.50
C TYR A 42 -11.46 -15.85 1.30
N GLU A 43 -11.63 -16.72 2.31
CA GLU A 43 -11.21 -18.11 2.28
C GLU A 43 -12.37 -18.97 1.78
N PHE A 44 -12.41 -19.28 0.48
CA PHE A 44 -13.43 -20.17 -0.08
C PHE A 44 -13.27 -21.58 0.49
N GLU A 45 -12.06 -22.12 0.37
CA GLU A 45 -11.55 -23.33 0.99
C GLU A 45 -10.18 -23.00 1.61
N ARG A 46 -9.66 -23.83 2.53
CA ARG A 46 -8.32 -23.57 3.14
C ARG A 46 -7.20 -23.51 2.10
N GLU A 47 -7.43 -24.07 0.93
CA GLU A 47 -6.50 -24.14 -0.21
C GLU A 47 -6.64 -22.96 -1.17
N ILE A 48 -7.76 -22.21 -1.16
CA ILE A 48 -8.03 -21.13 -2.12
C ILE A 48 -8.58 -19.89 -1.39
N ALA A 49 -7.81 -18.81 -1.42
CA ALA A 49 -8.15 -17.55 -0.79
C ALA A 49 -7.92 -16.35 -1.73
N PRO A 50 -8.92 -15.95 -2.54
CA PRO A 50 -8.91 -14.70 -3.27
C PRO A 50 -8.88 -13.50 -2.34
N TYR A 51 -8.24 -12.43 -2.81
CA TYR A 51 -8.19 -11.16 -2.13
C TYR A 51 -8.28 -10.01 -3.10
N ILE A 52 -8.93 -8.96 -2.63
CA ILE A 52 -8.99 -7.64 -3.26
C ILE A 52 -8.44 -6.63 -2.26
N GLY A 53 -7.72 -5.62 -2.73
CA GLY A 53 -7.26 -4.54 -1.89
C GLY A 53 -7.21 -3.22 -2.63
N PHE A 54 -7.21 -2.16 -1.84
CA PHE A 54 -7.02 -0.79 -2.30
C PHE A 54 -5.82 -0.23 -1.54
N ARG A 55 -4.94 0.45 -2.26
CA ARG A 55 -3.86 1.23 -1.67
C ARG A 55 -3.98 2.66 -2.17
N TRP A 56 -3.84 3.59 -1.25
CA TRP A 56 -3.70 5.00 -1.53
C TRP A 56 -2.36 5.45 -0.96
N GLN A 57 -1.61 6.22 -1.73
CA GLN A 57 -0.32 6.76 -1.30
C GLN A 57 -0.27 8.24 -1.66
N ARG A 58 0.33 9.02 -0.76
CA ARG A 58 0.65 10.42 -1.03
C ARG A 58 2.04 10.74 -0.51
N GLN A 59 2.84 11.37 -1.36
CA GLN A 59 4.16 11.87 -1.03
C GLN A 59 4.08 13.30 -0.46
N PHE A 60 5.06 13.67 0.35
CA PHE A 60 5.19 14.97 1.00
C PHE A 60 6.62 15.51 0.94
N GLY A 61 6.78 16.79 1.28
CA GLY A 61 8.08 17.44 1.40
C GLY A 61 8.90 17.40 0.11
N ALA A 62 10.22 17.34 0.26
CA ALA A 62 11.14 17.31 -0.89
C ALA A 62 10.94 16.07 -1.78
N THR A 63 10.48 14.93 -1.24
CA THR A 63 10.11 13.75 -2.05
C THR A 63 8.99 14.08 -3.05
N ALA A 64 7.98 14.85 -2.63
CA ALA A 64 6.91 15.29 -3.52
C ALA A 64 7.44 16.26 -4.58
N ASP A 65 8.33 17.17 -4.19
CA ASP A 65 8.94 18.15 -5.09
C ASP A 65 9.79 17.46 -6.19
N TYR A 66 10.53 16.40 -5.85
CA TYR A 66 11.26 15.61 -6.84
C TYR A 66 10.32 14.92 -7.82
N THR A 67 9.26 14.30 -7.32
CA THR A 67 8.28 13.60 -8.16
C THR A 67 7.57 14.58 -9.13
N LEU A 68 7.24 15.78 -8.67
CA LEU A 68 6.64 16.82 -9.52
C LEU A 68 7.61 17.34 -10.59
N GLN A 69 8.90 17.46 -10.27
CA GLN A 69 9.92 17.89 -11.24
C GLN A 69 10.10 16.90 -12.38
N GLU A 70 9.84 15.61 -12.13
CA GLU A 70 9.81 14.57 -13.16
C GLU A 70 8.49 14.54 -13.96
N GLY A 71 7.52 15.39 -13.62
CA GLY A 71 6.19 15.43 -14.24
C GLY A 71 5.25 14.32 -13.76
N ASN A 72 5.58 13.64 -12.67
CA ASN A 72 4.79 12.57 -12.09
C ASN A 72 3.80 13.11 -11.04
N SER A 73 2.73 12.35 -10.80
CA SER A 73 1.76 12.64 -9.73
C SER A 73 2.35 12.27 -8.37
N THR A 74 2.08 13.06 -7.33
CA THR A 74 2.51 12.77 -5.95
C THR A 74 1.51 11.91 -5.17
N GLU A 75 0.36 11.62 -5.79
CA GLU A 75 -0.73 10.82 -5.21
C GLU A 75 -1.05 9.66 -6.15
N PHE A 76 -1.15 8.46 -5.56
CA PHE A 76 -1.36 7.22 -6.28
C PHE A 76 -2.49 6.42 -5.63
N MET A 77 -3.34 5.82 -6.47
CA MET A 77 -4.35 4.87 -6.04
C MET A 77 -4.18 3.57 -6.83
N GLU A 78 -4.05 2.46 -6.12
CA GLU A 78 -3.82 1.14 -6.69
C GLU A 78 -4.91 0.17 -6.23
N VAL A 79 -5.40 -0.63 -7.18
CA VAL A 79 -6.28 -1.76 -6.89
C VAL A 79 -5.46 -3.04 -7.04
N ILE A 80 -5.50 -3.87 -6.00
CA ILE A 80 -4.77 -5.13 -5.93
C ILE A 80 -5.79 -6.26 -6.03
N LEU A 81 -5.64 -7.13 -7.02
CA LEU A 81 -6.41 -8.36 -7.15
C LEU A 81 -5.44 -9.53 -7.13
N GLY A 82 -5.76 -10.57 -6.37
CA GLY A 82 -4.95 -11.77 -6.36
C GLY A 82 -5.68 -12.97 -5.80
N ILE A 83 -5.14 -14.14 -6.08
CA ILE A 83 -5.66 -15.41 -5.58
C ILE A 83 -4.50 -16.15 -4.95
N ARG A 84 -4.65 -16.49 -3.67
CA ARG A 84 -3.75 -17.43 -3.00
C ARG A 84 -4.27 -18.84 -3.25
N VAL A 85 -3.41 -19.73 -3.71
CA VAL A 85 -3.69 -21.17 -3.90
C VAL A 85 -2.63 -21.97 -3.14
N TRP A 86 -3.00 -23.13 -2.56
CA TRP A 86 -2.19 -24.19 -1.93
C TRP A 86 -1.90 -24.08 -0.41
N PHE A 87 -2.26 -25.16 0.31
CA PHE A 87 -1.57 -25.77 1.47
C PHE A 87 -1.74 -27.28 1.41
#